data_AF-A0A357CIL8-F1
#
_entry.id   AF-A0A357CIL8-F1
#
_cell.length_a   1.000
_cell.length_b   1.000
_cell.length_c   1.000
_cell.angle_alpha   90.00
_cell.angle_beta   90.00
_cell.angle_gamma   90.00
#
_symmetry.space_group_name_H-M   'P 1'
#
loop_
_entity.id
_entity.type
_entity.pdbx_description
1 polymer ?
#
loop_
_entity_poly.entity_id
_entity_poly.type
_entity_poly.pdbx_seq_one_letter_code
_entity_poly.pdbx_strand_id
1 'polypeptide(L)' 'DKAVALLERKDWEGELLNELAQTMRDASICGLGQAAPNAFITAMQFFT' A
#
# COMPACT_ATOMS: atom_id res chain seq x y z
N ASP A 1 -4.30 -7.56 -7.11
CA ASP A 1 -3.19 -7.99 -7.98
C ASP A 1 -1.88 -7.24 -7.72
N LYS A 2 -1.75 -5.92 -8.00
CA LYS A 2 -0.45 -5.21 -7.84
C LYS A 2 0.06 -5.11 -6.39
N ALA A 3 -0.79 -4.68 -5.43
CA ALA A 3 -0.39 -4.63 -4.02
C ALA A 3 -0.08 -6.03 -3.46
N VAL A 4 -0.90 -7.02 -3.82
CA VAL A 4 -0.71 -8.43 -3.40
C VAL A 4 0.65 -8.96 -3.86
N ALA A 5 0.99 -8.77 -5.14
CA ALA A 5 2.27 -9.22 -5.69
C ALA A 5 3.50 -8.55 -5.04
N LEU A 6 3.35 -7.34 -4.49
CA LEU A 6 4.41 -6.66 -3.74
C LEU A 6 4.51 -7.17 -2.30
N LEU A 7 3.37 -7.44 -1.66
CA LEU A 7 3.29 -7.90 -0.27
C LEU A 7 3.66 -9.39 -0.09
N GLU A 8 3.53 -10.21 -1.14
CA GLU A 8 3.96 -11.62 -1.15
C GLU A 8 5.48 -11.78 -1.25
N ARG A 9 6.23 -10.70 -1.54
CA ARG A 9 7.69 -10.75 -1.58
C ARG A 9 8.25 -10.86 -0.18
N LYS A 10 9.39 -11.57 -0.07
CA LYS A 10 10.11 -11.72 1.20
C LYS A 10 10.60 -10.36 1.73
N ASP A 11 11.09 -9.51 0.84
CA ASP A 11 11.53 -8.16 1.15
C ASP A 11 10.56 -7.18 0.50
N TRP A 12 9.89 -6.37 1.32
CA TRP A 12 8.90 -5.41 0.86
C TRP A 12 9.58 -4.21 0.20
N GLU A 13 9.16 -3.88 -1.02
CA GLU A 13 9.64 -2.69 -1.74
C GLU A 13 8.94 -1.44 -1.21
N GLY A 14 9.42 -0.92 -0.06
CA GLY A 14 8.78 0.18 0.66
C GLY A 14 8.58 1.45 -0.17
N GLU A 15 9.51 1.80 -1.06
CA GLU A 15 9.37 2.95 -1.97
C GLU A 15 8.18 2.77 -2.93
N LEU A 16 8.11 1.62 -3.61
CA LEU A 16 7.05 1.29 -4.55
C LEU A 16 5.69 1.12 -3.86
N LEU A 17 5.67 0.56 -2.65
CA LEU A 17 4.46 0.46 -1.82
C LEU A 17 3.95 1.85 -1.40
N ASN A 18 4.84 2.79 -1.08
CA ASN A 18 4.46 4.16 -0.76
C ASN A 18 3.92 4.91 -1.98
N GLU A 19 4.54 4.76 -3.15
CA GLU A 19 4.03 5.33 -4.41
C GLU A 19 2.65 4.75 -4.76
N LEU A 20 2.49 3.44 -4.60
CA LEU A 20 1.20 2.77 -4.78
C LEU A 20 0.15 3.32 -3.80
N ALA A 21 0.51 3.51 -2.52
CA ALA A 21 -0.38 4.07 -1.53
C ALA A 21 -0.84 5.50 -1.86
N GLN A 22 0.06 6.35 -2.38
CA GLN A 22 -0.32 7.67 -2.86
C GLN A 22 -1.26 7.59 -4.06
N THR A 23 -0.93 6.76 -5.04
CA THR A 23 -1.78 6.55 -6.22
C THR A 23 -3.18 6.07 -5.83
N MET A 24 -3.27 5.15 -4.86
CA MET A 24 -4.56 4.67 -4.33
C MET A 24 -5.36 5.78 -3.65
N ARG A 25 -4.72 6.70 -2.91
CA ARG A 25 -5.39 7.86 -2.30
C ARG A 25 -5.88 8.86 -3.35
N ASP A 26 -5.03 9.19 -4.31
CA ASP A 26 -5.31 10.28 -5.25
C ASP A 26 -6.30 9.86 -6.35
N ALA A 27 -6.23 8.61 -6.82
CA ALA A 27 -7.07 8.14 -7.93
C ALA A 27 -8.43 7.58 -7.48
N SER A 28 -8.59 7.24 -6.21
CA SER A 28 -9.83 6.63 -5.71
C SER A 28 -10.92 7.65 -5.46
N ILE A 29 -12.04 7.50 -6.16
CA ILE A 29 -13.24 8.35 -6.00
C ILE A 29 -14.08 8.01 -4.75
N CYS A 30 -13.77 6.91 -4.06
CA CYS A 30 -14.48 6.46 -2.87
C CYS A 30 -13.55 6.35 -1.66
N GLY A 31 -14.10 6.53 -0.46
CA GLY A 31 -13.33 6.52 0.79
C GLY A 31 -12.67 5.17 1.09
N LEU A 32 -13.25 4.05 0.63
CA LEU A 32 -12.64 2.73 0.81
C LEU A 32 -11.32 2.62 0.05
N GLY A 33 -11.27 3.08 -1.21
CA GLY A 33 -10.03 3.04 -2.00
C GLY A 33 -8.93 3.93 -1.42
N GLN A 34 -9.32 5.07 -0.84
CA GLN A 34 -8.40 5.98 -0.15
C GLN A 34 -7.84 5.39 1.17
N ALA A 35 -8.66 4.64 1.90
CA ALA A 35 -8.28 4.03 3.18
C ALA A 35 -7.61 2.65 3.05
N ALA A 36 -7.84 1.93 1.96
CA ALA A 36 -7.24 0.62 1.69
C ALA A 36 -5.72 0.54 1.89
N PRO A 37 -4.88 1.52 1.47
CA PRO A 37 -3.44 1.42 1.67
C PRO A 37 -3.00 1.51 3.14
N ASN A 38 -3.88 1.94 4.06
CA ASN A 38 -3.53 2.04 5.48
C ASN A 38 -3.13 0.69 6.08
N ALA A 39 -3.66 -0.42 5.55
CA ALA A 39 -3.34 -1.76 6.05
C ALA A 39 -1.84 -2.06 5.95
N PHE A 40 -1.24 -1.85 4.78
CA PHE A 40 0.19 -2.13 4.58
C PHE A 40 1.10 -0.97 5.00
N ILE A 41 0.64 0.29 4.96
CA ILE A 41 1.40 1.44 5.48
C ILE A 41 1.61 1.30 6.99
N THR A 42 0.54 0.98 7.74
CA THR A 42 0.63 0.73 9.18
C THR A 42 1.53 -0.47 9.44
N ALA A 43 1.41 -1.53 8.64
CA ALA A 43 2.26 -2.70 8.80
C ALA A 43 3.74 -2.36 8.62
N MET A 44 4.08 -1.57 7.60
CA MET A 44 5.46 -1.10 7.38
C MET A 44 5.98 -0.18 8.48
N GLN A 45 5.09 0.64 9.05
CA GLN A 45 5.49 1.56 10.12
C GLN A 45 5.87 0.84 11.42
N PHE A 46 5.29 -0.33 11.69
CA PHE A 46 5.39 -0.98 13.01
C PHE A 46 6.01 -2.39 13.00
N PHE A 47 6.04 -3.09 11.87
CA PHE A 47 6.36 -4.53 11.83
C PHE A 47 7.37 -4.96 10.75
N THR A 48 7.85 -4.04 9.91
CA THR A 48 8.96 -4.32 8.98
C THR A 48 10.29 -3.80 9.48
#